data_AF-A0A270NE37-F1
#
_entry.id   AF-A0A270NE37-F1
#
_cell.length_a   1.000
_cell.length_b   1.000
_cell.length_c   1.000
_cell.angle_alpha   90.00
_cell.angle_beta   90.00
_cell.angle_gamma   90.00
#
_symmetry.space_group_name_H-M   'P 1'
#
loop_
_entity.id
_entity.type
_entity.pdbx_description
1 polymer ?
#
loop_
_entity_poly.entity_id
_entity_poly.type
_entity_poly.pdbx_seq_one_letter_code
_entity_poly.pdbx_strand_id
1 'polypeptide(L)'
;MSTSSKTRRDQRRRQEKQAVNKAAAQASPVEPHAELRDAQRTLLAGVVRRDGEWVLGMDGRIAGHSDSAAQVLALIMQAGELHERNGTPVRLMYSDALRDAAHAEAKEKGQTFEEFKAELAAAMAAKKDS
;
A
#
# COMPACT_ATOMS: atom_id res chain seq x y z
N MET A 1 -29.74 -18.83 12.26
CA MET A 1 -28.51 -19.32 11.59
C MET A 1 -27.43 -18.25 11.68
N SER A 2 -26.28 -18.58 12.27
CA SER A 2 -25.32 -17.61 12.82
C SER A 2 -24.31 -17.06 11.81
N THR A 3 -24.15 -15.73 11.79
CA THR A 3 -23.25 -14.92 10.96
C THR A 3 -21.76 -15.21 11.20
N SER A 4 -21.40 -15.69 12.39
CA SER A 4 -20.01 -15.96 12.81
C SER A 4 -19.29 -17.01 11.96
N SER A 5 -20.02 -17.98 11.39
CA SER A 5 -19.44 -19.09 10.61
C SER A 5 -19.06 -18.71 9.16
N LYS A 6 -19.60 -17.60 8.62
CA LYS A 6 -19.18 -17.05 7.32
C LYS A 6 -17.87 -16.29 7.46
N THR A 7 -17.74 -15.48 8.51
CA THR A 7 -16.55 -14.66 8.78
C THR A 7 -15.29 -15.51 8.99
N ARG A 8 -15.37 -16.62 9.74
CA ARG A 8 -14.20 -17.53 9.92
C ARG A 8 -13.74 -18.20 8.62
N ARG A 9 -14.66 -18.58 7.75
CA ARG A 9 -14.31 -19.23 6.48
C ARG A 9 -13.67 -18.25 5.49
N ASP A 10 -14.16 -17.01 5.47
CA ASP A 10 -13.59 -15.96 4.63
C ASP A 10 -12.18 -15.56 5.10
N GLN A 11 -11.99 -15.44 6.42
CA GLN A 11 -10.67 -15.22 7.01
C GLN A 11 -9.69 -16.36 6.69
N ARG A 12 -10.12 -17.63 6.76
CA ARG A 12 -9.24 -18.78 6.45
C ARG A 12 -8.83 -18.80 4.97
N ARG A 13 -9.77 -18.56 4.04
CA ARG A 13 -9.45 -18.43 2.60
C ARG A 13 -8.54 -17.24 2.30
N ARG A 14 -8.69 -16.12 3.02
CA ARG A 14 -7.77 -14.97 2.93
C ARG A 14 -6.37 -15.35 3.42
N GLN A 15 -6.26 -16.02 4.56
CA GLN A 15 -4.98 -16.46 5.12
C GLN A 15 -4.25 -17.46 4.20
N GLU A 16 -4.96 -18.43 3.62
CA GLU A 16 -4.36 -19.39 2.68
C GLU A 16 -3.86 -18.71 1.40
N LYS A 17 -4.60 -17.73 0.87
CA LYS A 17 -4.17 -16.94 -0.29
C LYS A 17 -3.00 -16.00 0.04
N GLN A 18 -2.98 -15.44 1.24
CA GLN A 18 -1.87 -14.63 1.74
C GLN A 18 -0.58 -15.47 1.85
N ALA A 19 -0.66 -16.73 2.29
CA ALA A 19 0.50 -17.60 2.44
C ALA A 19 1.16 -17.94 1.08
N VAL A 20 0.36 -18.18 0.03
CA VAL A 20 0.89 -18.49 -1.31
C VAL A 20 1.63 -17.31 -1.94
N ASN A 21 1.15 -16.09 -1.74
CA ASN A 21 1.84 -14.90 -2.28
C ASN A 21 3.09 -14.55 -1.46
N LYS A 22 3.07 -14.81 -0.15
CA LYS A 22 4.26 -14.69 0.71
C LYS A 22 5.39 -15.64 0.30
N ALA A 23 5.07 -16.76 -0.33
CA ALA A 23 6.06 -17.68 -0.90
C ALA A 23 6.64 -17.16 -2.23
N ALA A 24 5.84 -16.46 -3.05
CA ALA A 24 6.32 -15.83 -4.29
C ALA A 24 7.20 -14.60 -4.03
N ALA A 25 6.95 -13.87 -2.92
CA ALA A 25 7.77 -12.74 -2.48
C ALA A 25 9.15 -13.14 -1.92
N GLN A 26 9.44 -14.43 -1.72
CA GLN A 26 10.71 -14.91 -1.14
C GLN A 26 11.83 -15.14 -2.16
N ALA A 27 11.61 -14.89 -3.46
CA ALA A 27 12.58 -15.20 -4.52
C ALA A 27 13.58 -14.07 -4.82
N SER A 28 13.46 -12.89 -4.19
CA SER A 28 14.41 -11.78 -4.34
C SER A 28 14.54 -11.03 -3.01
N PRO A 29 15.65 -10.32 -2.75
CA PRO A 29 15.77 -9.46 -1.58
C PRO A 29 14.77 -8.30 -1.71
N VAL A 30 13.54 -8.55 -1.29
CA VAL A 30 12.47 -7.56 -1.25
C VAL A 30 12.72 -6.69 -0.03
N GLU A 31 13.13 -5.44 -0.23
CA GLU A 31 13.27 -4.48 0.87
C GLU A 31 11.88 -3.91 1.20
N PRO A 32 11.30 -4.24 2.37
CA PRO A 32 10.01 -3.70 2.77
C PRO A 32 10.19 -2.24 3.15
N HIS A 33 9.52 -1.35 2.42
CA HIS A 33 9.67 0.08 2.59
C HIS A 33 8.46 0.76 3.20
N ALA A 34 7.26 0.18 3.08
CA ALA A 34 6.11 0.57 3.88
C ALA A 34 5.17 -0.60 4.15
N GLU A 35 4.47 -0.55 5.27
CA GLU A 35 3.48 -1.52 5.68
C GLU A 35 2.30 -0.81 6.34
N LEU A 36 1.11 -1.06 5.83
CA LEU A 36 -0.16 -0.67 6.42
C LEU A 36 -0.77 -1.88 7.11
N ARG A 37 -0.94 -1.80 8.43
CA ARG A 37 -1.48 -2.90 9.24
C ARG A 37 -2.74 -2.48 9.98
N ASP A 38 -3.72 -3.37 10.13
CA ASP A 38 -4.87 -3.12 10.99
C ASP A 38 -4.52 -3.28 12.49
N ALA A 39 -5.49 -3.03 13.38
CA ALA A 39 -5.35 -3.26 14.82
C ALA A 39 -5.05 -4.72 15.19
N GLN A 40 -5.42 -5.68 14.34
CA GLN A 40 -5.10 -7.11 14.50
C GLN A 40 -3.70 -7.45 13.99
N ARG A 41 -2.92 -6.44 13.55
CA ARG A 41 -1.60 -6.57 12.91
C ARG A 41 -1.64 -7.34 11.58
N THR A 42 -2.81 -7.43 10.96
CA THR A 42 -2.97 -7.95 9.60
C THR A 42 -2.42 -6.93 8.62
N LEU A 43 -1.56 -7.37 7.70
CA LEU A 43 -1.06 -6.52 6.63
C LEU A 43 -2.18 -6.25 5.61
N LEU A 44 -2.64 -5.01 5.55
CA LEU A 44 -3.65 -4.55 4.59
C LEU A 44 -3.01 -4.08 3.28
N ALA A 45 -1.88 -3.40 3.37
CA ALA A 45 -1.11 -2.98 2.21
C ALA A 45 0.38 -2.91 2.56
N GLY A 46 1.26 -2.99 1.58
CA GLY A 46 2.68 -2.80 1.76
C GLY A 46 3.34 -2.28 0.49
N VAL A 47 4.36 -1.44 0.64
CA VAL A 47 5.22 -1.01 -0.44
C VAL A 47 6.54 -1.73 -0.30
N VAL A 48 6.98 -2.34 -1.40
CA VAL A 48 8.27 -2.99 -1.49
C VAL A 48 9.02 -2.49 -2.70
N ARG A 49 10.35 -2.52 -2.65
CA ARG A 49 11.18 -2.21 -3.81
C ARG A 49 11.67 -3.50 -4.43
N ARG A 50 11.46 -3.67 -5.74
CA ARG A 50 11.85 -4.85 -6.51
C ARG A 50 12.43 -4.40 -7.83
N ASP A 51 13.65 -4.85 -8.14
CA ASP A 51 14.34 -4.54 -9.41
C ASP A 51 14.45 -3.02 -9.71
N GLY A 52 14.46 -2.19 -8.67
CA GLY A 52 14.48 -0.73 -8.77
C GLY A 52 13.10 -0.06 -8.82
N GLU A 53 12.03 -0.81 -9.12
CA GLU A 53 10.65 -0.35 -9.15
C GLU A 53 10.00 -0.40 -7.76
N TRP A 54 9.04 0.49 -7.53
CA TRP A 54 8.20 0.48 -6.34
C TRP A 54 6.93 -0.33 -6.61
N VAL A 55 6.71 -1.35 -5.79
CA VAL A 55 5.56 -2.25 -5.91
C VAL A 55 4.64 -2.05 -4.72
N LEU A 56 3.40 -1.67 -4.99
CA LEU A 56 2.33 -1.58 -4.00
C LEU A 56 1.58 -2.91 -3.96
N GLY A 57 1.66 -3.61 -2.85
CA GLY A 57 0.80 -4.73 -2.50
C GLY A 57 -0.39 -4.29 -1.66
N MET A 58 -1.60 -4.79 -1.95
CA MET A 58 -2.80 -4.67 -1.13
C MET A 58 -3.45 -6.04 -0.91
N ASP A 59 -3.83 -6.37 0.33
CA ASP A 59 -4.47 -7.63 0.75
C ASP A 59 -3.74 -8.88 0.20
N GLY A 60 -2.40 -8.84 0.23
CA GLY A 60 -1.55 -9.92 -0.28
C GLY A 60 -1.58 -10.10 -1.80
N ARG A 61 -1.93 -9.06 -2.58
CA ARG A 61 -1.83 -9.02 -4.05
C ARG A 61 -1.08 -7.78 -4.49
N ILE A 62 -0.40 -7.83 -5.62
CA ILE A 62 0.16 -6.63 -6.25
C ILE A 62 -1.01 -5.80 -6.78
N ALA A 63 -1.20 -4.61 -6.23
CA ALA A 63 -2.20 -3.65 -6.66
C ALA A 63 -1.69 -2.78 -7.81
N GLY A 64 -0.39 -2.53 -7.86
CA GLY A 64 0.27 -1.80 -8.93
C GLY A 64 1.78 -1.74 -8.72
N HIS A 65 2.47 -1.40 -9.80
CA HIS A 65 3.88 -1.02 -9.79
C HIS A 65 3.99 0.44 -10.26
N SER A 66 4.98 1.16 -9.77
CA SER A 66 5.30 2.51 -10.20
C SER A 66 6.79 2.76 -10.01
N ASP A 67 7.38 3.53 -10.92
CA ASP A 67 8.75 4.01 -10.80
C ASP A 67 8.88 5.16 -9.78
N SER A 68 7.76 5.79 -9.40
CA SER A 68 7.75 6.97 -8.52
C SER A 68 7.52 6.58 -7.06
N ALA A 69 8.51 6.90 -6.21
CA ALA A 69 8.43 6.73 -4.76
C ALA A 69 7.32 7.58 -4.15
N ALA A 70 7.19 8.83 -4.63
CA ALA A 70 6.18 9.76 -4.15
C ALA A 70 4.76 9.24 -4.46
N GLN A 71 4.57 8.62 -5.63
CA GLN A 71 3.30 8.03 -6.01
C GLN A 71 2.89 6.87 -5.10
N VAL A 72 3.77 5.88 -4.88
CA VAL A 72 3.42 4.73 -4.03
C VAL A 72 3.20 5.14 -2.57
N LEU A 73 3.95 6.12 -2.07
CA LEU A 73 3.77 6.66 -0.72
C LEU A 73 2.41 7.36 -0.59
N ALA A 74 2.05 8.21 -1.56
CA ALA A 74 0.76 8.86 -1.61
C ALA A 74 -0.40 7.85 -1.61
N LEU A 75 -0.26 6.77 -2.41
CA LEU A 75 -1.27 5.71 -2.50
C LEU A 75 -1.43 4.92 -1.20
N ILE A 76 -0.34 4.52 -0.53
CA ILE A 76 -0.47 3.77 0.73
C ILE A 76 -1.02 4.65 1.86
N MET A 77 -0.70 5.95 1.87
CA MET A 77 -1.32 6.91 2.79
C MET A 77 -2.83 7.05 2.53
N GLN A 78 -3.24 7.17 1.27
CA GLN A 78 -4.65 7.25 0.90
C GLN A 78 -5.41 5.95 1.23
N ALA A 79 -4.79 4.79 1.01
CA ALA A 79 -5.34 3.51 1.42
C ALA A 79 -5.55 3.47 2.94
N GLY A 80 -4.57 3.93 3.72
CA GLY A 80 -4.70 4.04 5.17
C GLY A 80 -5.87 4.92 5.60
N GLU A 81 -5.97 6.12 5.03
CA GLU A 81 -7.08 7.04 5.32
C GLU A 81 -8.45 6.44 4.94
N LEU A 82 -8.54 5.72 3.82
CA LEU A 82 -9.77 5.04 3.41
C LEU A 82 -10.17 3.95 4.41
N HIS A 83 -9.22 3.20 4.95
CA HIS A 83 -9.48 2.20 5.99
C HIS A 83 -9.95 2.84 7.30
N GLU A 84 -9.30 3.92 7.75
CA GLU A 84 -9.75 4.71 8.91
C GLU A 84 -11.19 5.20 8.72
N ARG A 85 -11.51 5.77 7.54
CA ARG A 85 -12.85 6.25 7.19
C ARG A 85 -13.91 5.14 7.19
N ASN A 86 -13.51 3.92 6.85
CA ASN A 86 -14.36 2.74 6.92
C ASN A 86 -14.47 2.15 8.34
N GLY A 87 -13.91 2.81 9.36
CA GLY A 87 -13.94 2.37 10.75
C GLY A 87 -12.93 1.26 11.08
N THR A 88 -11.94 1.03 10.21
CA THR A 88 -10.86 0.09 10.46
C THR A 88 -9.63 0.87 10.92
N PRO A 89 -9.25 0.83 12.21
CA PRO A 89 -8.03 1.47 12.67
C PRO A 89 -6.81 0.78 12.03
N VAL A 90 -5.96 1.58 11.42
CA VAL A 90 -4.77 1.18 10.69
C VAL A 90 -3.55 1.95 11.14
N ARG A 91 -2.42 1.27 11.07
CA ARG A 91 -1.11 1.80 11.39
C ARG A 91 -0.26 1.70 10.13
N LEU A 92 0.08 2.85 9.59
CA LEU A 92 1.04 2.97 8.50
C LEU A 92 2.44 3.11 9.09
N MET A 93 3.34 2.22 8.71
CA MET A 93 4.79 2.33 8.94
C MET A 93 5.46 2.47 7.59
N TYR A 94 6.41 3.40 7.47
CA TYR A 94 7.22 3.55 6.27
C TYR A 94 8.67 3.84 6.68
N SER A 95 9.59 3.42 5.82
CA SER A 95 11.03 3.62 5.96
C SER A 95 11.42 5.05 5.58
N ASP A 96 12.47 5.57 6.21
CA ASP A 96 13.02 6.89 5.85
C ASP A 96 13.49 6.90 4.39
N ALA A 97 14.02 5.80 3.86
CA ALA A 97 14.41 5.70 2.46
C ALA A 97 13.26 5.99 1.47
N LEU A 98 12.05 5.48 1.74
CA LEU A 98 10.87 5.78 0.91
C LEU A 98 10.42 7.23 1.08
N ARG A 99 10.46 7.75 2.32
CA ARG A 99 10.13 9.15 2.60
C ARG A 99 11.11 10.08 1.87
N ASP A 100 12.41 9.86 2.00
CA ASP A 100 13.44 10.68 1.36
C ASP A 100 13.33 10.62 -0.17
N ALA A 101 13.11 9.44 -0.76
CA ALA A 101 12.88 9.32 -2.20
C ALA A 101 11.62 10.07 -2.65
N ALA A 102 10.52 9.96 -1.91
CA ALA A 102 9.28 10.68 -2.20
C ALA A 102 9.44 12.20 -2.08
N HIS A 103 10.15 12.67 -1.05
CA HIS A 103 10.46 14.09 -0.87
C HIS A 103 11.44 14.62 -1.91
N ALA A 104 12.43 13.81 -2.32
CA ALA A 104 13.37 14.14 -3.39
C ALA A 104 12.62 14.32 -4.71
N GLU A 105 11.75 13.39 -5.09
CA GLU A 105 10.94 13.50 -6.32
C GLU A 105 10.00 14.73 -6.30
N ALA A 106 9.35 15.00 -5.16
CA ALA A 106 8.51 16.19 -5.03
C ALA A 106 9.36 17.46 -5.22
N LYS A 107 10.54 17.51 -4.60
CA LYS A 107 11.49 18.61 -4.71
C LYS A 107 12.05 18.77 -6.13
N GLU A 108 12.28 17.68 -6.84
CA GLU A 108 12.69 17.70 -8.26
C GLU A 108 11.61 18.31 -9.16
N LYS A 109 10.34 18.08 -8.83
CA LYS A 109 9.21 18.77 -9.47
C LYS A 109 9.02 20.22 -8.99
N GLY A 110 9.82 20.70 -8.04
CA GLY A 110 9.72 22.04 -7.48
C GLY A 110 8.50 22.23 -6.57
N GLN A 111 7.87 21.14 -6.11
CA GLN A 111 6.66 21.17 -5.29
C GLN A 111 6.86 20.42 -3.98
N THR A 112 5.99 20.68 -3.01
CA THR A 112 5.98 19.92 -1.76
C THR A 112 5.35 18.54 -1.98
N PHE A 113 5.66 17.60 -1.09
CA PHE A 113 5.04 16.26 -1.14
C PHE A 113 3.51 16.32 -1.01
N GLU A 114 2.97 17.30 -0.29
CA GLU A 114 1.52 17.51 -0.19
C GLU A 114 0.92 17.97 -1.52
N GLU A 115 1.55 18.91 -2.23
CA GLU A 115 1.15 19.34 -3.57
C GLU A 115 1.22 18.18 -4.56
N PHE A 116 2.29 17.39 -4.52
CA PHE A 116 2.40 16.18 -5.31
C PHE A 116 1.28 15.19 -5.02
N LYS A 117 0.98 14.95 -3.74
CA LYS A 117 -0.13 14.08 -3.33
C LYS A 117 -1.46 14.59 -3.85
N ALA A 118 -1.71 15.90 -3.80
CA ALA A 118 -2.94 16.52 -4.30
C ALA A 118 -3.06 16.39 -5.82
N GLU A 119 -2.00 16.69 -6.56
CA GLU A 119 -1.94 16.53 -8.02
C GLU A 119 -2.15 15.07 -8.43
N LEU A 120 -1.50 14.14 -7.72
CA LEU A 120 -1.63 12.71 -7.98
C LEU A 120 -3.05 12.20 -7.69
N ALA A 121 -3.66 12.66 -6.59
CA ALA A 121 -5.04 12.34 -6.27
C ALA A 121 -6.01 12.87 -7.34
N ALA A 122 -5.78 14.08 -7.84
CA ALA A 122 -6.55 14.67 -8.93
C ALA A 122 -6.38 13.89 -10.25
N ALA A 123 -5.16 13.53 -10.61
CA ALA A 123 -4.86 12.73 -11.80
C ALA A 123 -5.49 11.32 -11.73
N MET A 124 -5.47 10.70 -10.56
CA MET A 124 -6.09 9.38 -10.33
C MET A 124 -7.62 9.44 -10.37
N ALA A 125 -8.23 10.52 -9.85
CA ALA A 125 -9.66 10.76 -9.98
C ALA A 125 -10.04 10.90 -11.46
N ALA A 126 -9.32 11.75 -12.21
CA ALA A 126 -9.56 11.95 -13.64
C ALA A 126 -9.44 10.64 -14.46
N LYS A 127 -8.48 9.77 -14.11
CA LYS A 127 -8.28 8.48 -14.78
C LYS A 127 -9.32 7.40 -14.41
N LYS A 128 -10.03 7.57 -13.30
CA LYS A 128 -11.11 6.65 -12.86
C LYS A 128 -12.46 6.96 -13.51
N ASP A 129 -12.64 8.20 -13.98
CA ASP A 129 -13.84 8.69 -14.66
C ASP A 129 -13.76 8.56 -16.21
N SER A 130 -12.70 7.97 -16.77
CA SER A 130 -12.50 7.74 -18.22
C SER A 130 -12.63 6.28 -18.63
#